data_AF-A0A5D0R4Q8-F1
#
_entry.id   AF-A0A5D0R4Q8-F1
#
_cell.length_a   1.000
_cell.length_b   1.000
_cell.length_c   1.000
_cell.angle_alpha   90.00
_cell.angle_beta   90.00
_cell.angle_gamma   90.00
#
_symmetry.space_group_name_H-M   'P 1'
#
loop_
_entity.id
_entity.type
_entity.pdbx_description
1 polymer ?
#
loop_
_entity_poly.entity_id
_entity_poly.type
_entity_poly.pdbx_seq_one_letter_code
_entity_poly.pdbx_strand_id
1 'polypeptide(L)'
;MQAQNYAKDSLQIKVYTQITYKSKEAKDIKLIKVFCDYCSDEQTSKIGYAALRRSYDERYDPENILINGKKKLAIIIRIDKSDFLAMNEEIENEKSP
;
A
#
# COMPACT_ATOMS: atom_id res chain seq x y z
N MET A 1 18.09 25.97 11.43
CA MET A 1 16.94 25.13 11.04
C MET A 1 17.47 23.73 10.82
N GLN A 2 17.32 22.82 11.78
CA GLN A 2 17.73 21.42 11.60
C GLN A 2 16.66 20.75 10.74
N ALA A 3 16.95 20.55 9.45
CA ALA A 3 16.21 19.57 8.67
C ALA A 3 16.50 18.21 9.32
N GLN A 4 15.61 17.76 10.21
CA GLN A 4 15.64 16.39 10.70
C GLN A 4 15.71 15.47 9.48
N ASN A 5 16.62 14.50 9.52
CA ASN A 5 16.89 13.58 8.43
C ASN A 5 15.72 12.59 8.22
N TYR A 6 14.50 13.08 7.93
CA TYR A 6 13.31 12.26 7.69
C TYR A 6 13.50 11.21 6.58
N ALA A 7 14.48 11.39 5.70
CA ALA A 7 14.85 10.40 4.69
C ALA A 7 15.62 9.20 5.29
N LYS A 8 16.35 9.39 6.40
CA LYS A 8 17.14 8.33 7.05
C LYS A 8 16.26 7.34 7.80
N ASP A 9 15.09 7.78 8.25
CA ASP A 9 14.27 7.03 9.21
C ASP A 9 13.02 6.39 8.60
N SER A 10 12.75 6.61 7.30
CA SER A 10 11.58 6.04 6.61
C SER A 10 11.95 5.08 5.48
N LEU A 11 11.22 3.97 5.35
CA LEU A 11 11.23 3.05 4.22
C LEU A 11 10.22 3.50 3.16
N GLN A 12 10.53 3.24 1.88
CA GLN A 12 9.60 3.39 0.77
C GLN A 12 9.39 2.04 0.10
N ILE A 13 8.16 1.55 0.17
CA ILE A 13 7.78 0.25 -0.37
C ILE A 13 6.86 0.48 -1.56
N LYS A 14 7.31 -0.01 -2.72
CA LYS A 14 6.50 0.04 -3.95
C LYS A 14 5.49 -1.09 -3.94
N VAL A 15 4.26 -0.79 -4.31
CA VAL A 15 3.17 -1.76 -4.40
C VAL A 15 2.44 -1.56 -5.72
N TYR A 16 2.28 -2.65 -6.48
CA TYR A 16 1.45 -2.66 -7.67
C TYR A 16 0.06 -3.13 -7.33
N THR A 17 -0.92 -2.33 -7.76
CA THR A 17 -2.34 -2.66 -7.72
C THR A 17 -2.92 -2.52 -9.13
N GLN A 18 -4.11 -3.06 -9.35
CA GLN A 18 -4.81 -2.92 -10.61
C GLN A 18 -6.29 -2.62 -10.37
N ILE A 19 -6.80 -1.62 -11.06
CA ILE A 19 -8.22 -1.28 -11.12
C ILE A 19 -8.78 -1.77 -12.45
N THR A 20 -9.89 -2.48 -12.40
CA THR A 20 -10.66 -2.87 -13.59
C THR A 20 -11.84 -1.92 -13.75
N TYR A 21 -11.93 -1.25 -14.90
CA TYR A 21 -13.00 -0.32 -15.25
C TYR A 21 -13.96 -0.91 -16.27
N LYS A 22 -15.25 -0.62 -16.09
CA LYS A 22 -16.31 -0.87 -17.08
C LYS A 22 -17.27 0.33 -17.08
N SER A 23 -17.50 0.93 -18.25
CA SER A 23 -18.32 2.13 -18.41
C SER A 23 -17.93 3.28 -17.46
N LYS A 24 -16.63 3.55 -17.33
CA LYS A 24 -16.03 4.54 -16.41
C LYS A 24 -16.19 4.23 -14.91
N GLU A 25 -16.74 3.09 -14.54
CA GLU A 25 -16.89 2.68 -13.15
C GLU A 25 -15.79 1.69 -12.75
N ALA A 26 -15.15 1.91 -11.61
CA ALA A 26 -14.22 0.96 -11.01
C ALA A 26 -15.01 -0.24 -10.47
N LYS A 27 -14.82 -1.41 -11.09
CA LYS A 27 -15.53 -2.66 -10.74
C LYS A 27 -14.76 -3.54 -9.77
N ASP A 28 -13.45 -3.49 -9.84
CA ASP A 28 -12.56 -4.32 -9.03
C ASP A 28 -11.23 -3.60 -8.81
N ILE A 29 -10.67 -3.75 -7.62
CA ILE A 29 -9.33 -3.26 -7.27
C ILE A 29 -8.59 -4.40 -6.60
N LYS A 30 -7.48 -4.82 -7.19
CA LYS A 30 -6.71 -5.96 -6.71
C LYS A 30 -5.25 -5.62 -6.47
N LEU A 31 -4.68 -6.30 -5.48
CA LEU A 31 -3.25 -6.27 -5.20
C LEU A 31 -2.54 -7.18 -6.22
N ILE A 32 -1.47 -6.67 -6.83
CA ILE A 32 -0.66 -7.43 -7.80
C ILE A 32 0.64 -7.90 -7.15
N LYS A 33 1.37 -6.98 -6.51
CA LYS A 33 2.66 -7.29 -5.91
C LYS A 33 3.07 -6.21 -4.90
N VAL A 34 3.48 -6.62 -3.71
CA VAL A 34 4.23 -5.79 -2.78
C VAL A 34 5.72 -6.05 -3.03
N PHE A 35 6.50 -5.00 -3.29
CA PHE A 35 7.95 -5.12 -3.52
C PHE A 35 8.69 -4.95 -2.20
N CYS A 36 8.57 -5.95 -1.34
CA CYS A 36 9.29 -6.07 -0.07
C CYS A 36 9.66 -7.53 0.13
N ASP A 37 10.90 -7.89 -0.16
CA ASP A 37 11.46 -9.24 -0.03
C ASP A 37 11.89 -9.57 1.41
N TYR A 38 12.06 -8.56 2.25
CA TYR A 38 12.39 -8.67 3.66
C TYR A 38 11.17 -8.56 4.60
N CYS A 39 9.96 -8.41 4.05
CA CYS A 39 8.74 -8.32 4.84
C CYS A 39 8.26 -9.72 5.27
N SER A 40 7.72 -9.82 6.48
CA SER A 40 6.89 -10.97 6.87
C SER A 40 5.58 -10.99 6.07
N ASP A 41 4.86 -12.12 6.09
CA ASP A 41 3.55 -12.23 5.43
C ASP A 41 2.55 -11.21 6.00
N GLU A 42 2.61 -10.95 7.30
CA GLU A 42 1.76 -9.96 7.98
C GLU A 42 2.10 -8.53 7.54
N GLN A 43 3.39 -8.16 7.53
CA GLN A 43 3.82 -6.85 7.03
C GLN A 43 3.40 -6.66 5.58
N THR A 44 3.61 -7.68 4.75
CA THR A 44 3.20 -7.70 3.33
C THR A 44 1.70 -7.48 3.19
N SER A 45 0.90 -8.15 4.02
CA SER A 45 -0.55 -8.01 4.04
C SER A 45 -0.98 -6.59 4.41
N LYS A 46 -0.50 -6.06 5.54
CA LYS A 46 -0.80 -4.69 6.02
C LYS A 46 -0.42 -3.62 4.97
N ILE A 47 0.76 -3.74 4.37
CA ILE A 47 1.22 -2.85 3.30
C ILE A 47 0.31 -2.98 2.06
N GLY A 48 -0.07 -4.20 1.70
CA GLY A 48 -0.98 -4.49 0.60
C GLY A 48 -2.35 -3.82 0.80
N TYR A 49 -2.94 -3.93 2.00
CA TYR A 49 -4.20 -3.27 2.34
C TYR A 49 -4.10 -1.75 2.27
N ALA A 50 -3.01 -1.16 2.79
CA ALA A 50 -2.78 0.27 2.69
C ALA A 50 -2.70 0.73 1.22
N ALA A 51 -2.05 -0.05 0.36
CA ALA A 51 -1.98 0.25 -1.07
C ALA A 51 -3.34 0.13 -1.77
N LEU A 52 -4.13 -0.89 -1.45
CA LEU A 52 -5.49 -1.05 -1.98
C LEU A 52 -6.38 0.14 -1.61
N ARG A 53 -6.30 0.62 -0.36
CA ARG A 53 -7.05 1.81 0.09
C ARG A 53 -6.66 3.04 -0.71
N ARG A 54 -5.36 3.30 -0.89
CA ARG A 54 -4.90 4.43 -1.72
C ARG A 54 -5.36 4.31 -3.17
N SER A 55 -5.27 3.11 -3.76
CA SER A 55 -5.77 2.87 -5.12
C SER A 55 -7.28 3.08 -5.23
N TYR A 56 -8.03 2.79 -4.17
CA TYR A 56 -9.45 3.12 -4.13
C TYR A 56 -9.66 4.63 -4.19
N ASP A 57 -8.92 5.42 -3.42
CA ASP A 57 -9.03 6.89 -3.42
C ASP A 57 -8.67 7.49 -4.80
N GLU A 58 -7.68 6.91 -5.48
CA GLU A 58 -7.19 7.33 -6.82
C GLU A 58 -8.10 6.92 -7.99
N ARG A 59 -9.14 6.11 -7.76
CA ARG A 59 -9.88 5.42 -8.83
C ARG A 59 -10.64 6.32 -9.81
N TYR A 60 -10.85 7.59 -9.47
CA TYR A 60 -11.53 8.54 -10.35
C TYR A 60 -10.67 9.76 -10.68
N ASP A 61 -9.38 9.69 -10.36
CA ASP A 61 -8.43 10.68 -10.85
C ASP A 61 -8.43 10.68 -12.40
N PRO A 62 -8.46 11.85 -13.05
CA PRO A 62 -8.47 11.95 -14.52
C PRO A 62 -7.33 11.20 -15.22
N GLU A 63 -6.17 11.04 -14.57
CA GLU A 63 -5.02 10.31 -15.11
C GLU A 63 -5.17 8.78 -15.00
N ASN A 64 -6.08 8.32 -14.13
CA ASN A 64 -6.24 6.92 -13.77
C ASN A 64 -7.54 6.29 -14.28
N ILE A 65 -8.60 7.07 -14.45
CA ILE A 65 -9.90 6.60 -14.92
C ILE A 65 -9.84 6.16 -16.38
N LEU A 66 -10.50 5.04 -16.69
CA LEU A 66 -10.64 4.52 -18.07
C LEU A 66 -12.11 4.29 -18.37
N ILE A 67 -12.52 4.43 -19.64
CA ILE A 67 -13.88 4.06 -20.07
C ILE A 67 -14.09 2.56 -19.87
N ASN A 68 -13.16 1.74 -20.37
CA ASN A 68 -13.13 0.29 -20.17
C ASN A 68 -11.67 -0.15 -20.10
N GLY A 69 -11.36 -1.16 -19.28
CA GLY A 69 -10.05 -1.79 -19.29
C GLY A 69 -9.44 -1.98 -17.89
N LYS A 70 -8.12 -2.13 -17.84
CA LYS A 70 -7.36 -2.39 -16.62
C LYS A 70 -6.25 -1.35 -16.48
N LYS A 71 -6.30 -0.54 -15.42
CA LYS A 71 -5.25 0.40 -15.06
C LYS A 71 -4.39 -0.23 -13.96
N LYS A 72 -3.08 -0.31 -14.17
CA LYS A 72 -2.12 -0.67 -13.10
C LYS A 72 -1.64 0.61 -12.43
N LEU A 73 -1.64 0.63 -11.11
CA LEU A 73 -1.13 1.75 -10.31
C LEU A 73 0.10 1.30 -9.52
N ALA A 74 1.11 2.16 -9.49
CA ALA A 74 2.28 2.01 -8.66
C ALA A 74 2.13 2.91 -7.43
N ILE A 75 1.75 2.33 -6.31
CA ILE A 75 1.59 3.03 -5.04
C ILE A 75 2.89 2.96 -4.26
N ILE A 76 3.36 4.10 -3.76
CA ILE A 76 4.51 4.15 -2.85
C ILE A 76 3.99 4.32 -1.43
N ILE A 77 4.16 3.29 -0.60
CA ILE A 77 3.87 3.37 0.83
C ILE A 77 5.15 3.80 1.53
N ARG A 78 5.07 4.92 2.25
CA ARG A 78 6.16 5.42 3.09
C ARG A 78 5.82 5.07 4.54
N ILE A 79 6.75 4.44 5.24
CA ILE A 79 6.59 3.93 6.61
C ILE A 79 7.83 4.29 7.40
N ASP A 80 7.69 4.76 8.63
CA ASP A 80 8.82 4.95 9.51
C ASP A 80 9.41 3.61 9.94
N LYS A 81 10.74 3.54 10.09
CA LYS A 81 11.44 2.29 10.41
C LYS A 81 11.01 1.71 11.75
N SER A 82 10.75 2.56 12.75
CA SER A 82 10.21 2.15 14.05
C SER A 82 8.89 1.42 13.90
N ASP A 83 7.97 2.03 13.14
CA ASP A 83 6.63 1.51 12.93
C ASP A 83 6.69 0.22 12.11
N PHE A 84 7.54 0.19 11.08
CA PHE A 84 7.79 -1.01 10.29
C PHE A 84 8.28 -2.18 11.15
N LEU A 85 9.15 -1.94 12.12
CA LEU A 85 9.62 -2.98 13.05
C LEU A 85 8.51 -3.40 14.02
N ALA A 86 7.74 -2.45 14.55
CA ALA A 86 6.61 -2.71 15.45
C ALA A 86 5.45 -3.47 14.78
N MET A 87 5.34 -3.44 13.44
CA MET A 87 4.34 -4.23 12.70
C MET A 87 4.43 -5.74 12.93
N ASN A 88 5.57 -6.25 13.44
CA ASN A 88 5.76 -7.66 13.79
C ASN A 88 5.29 -8.01 15.22
N GLU A 89 5.02 -7.02 16.08
CA GLU A 89 4.84 -7.21 17.54
C GLU A 89 3.38 -7.28 18.01
N GLU A 90 2.39 -7.17 17.12
CA GLU A 90 0.96 -7.36 17.48
C GLU A 90 0.63 -8.82 17.92
N ILE A 91 1.65 -9.68 17.90
CA ILE A 91 1.82 -10.99 18.57
C ILE A 91 1.17 -11.18 19.95
N GLU A 92 1.60 -10.35 20.90
CA GLU A 92 1.56 -10.75 22.32
C GLU A 92 0.33 -10.27 23.11
N ASN A 93 -0.51 -9.36 22.58
CA ASN A 93 -1.58 -8.74 23.37
C ASN A 93 -3.02 -9.19 23.05
N GLU A 94 -3.24 -10.07 22.07
CA GLU A 94 -4.60 -10.62 21.79
C GLU A 94 -4.79 -12.07 22.26
N LYS A 95 -3.89 -12.61 23.09
CA LYS A 95 -4.10 -13.90 23.79
C LYS A 95 -4.15 -13.71 25.31
N SER A 96 -5.13 -12.95 25.78
CA SER A 96 -5.57 -13.06 27.18
C SER A 96 -7.10 -13.15 27.22
N PRO A 97 -7.68 -14.36 27.33
CA PRO A 97 -8.98 -14.53 27.98
C PRO A 97 -8.86 -14.31 29.50
#